data_AF-A0A7Y6PKK1-F1
#
_entry.id   AF-A0A7Y6PKK1-F1
#
_cell.length_a   1.000
_cell.length_b   1.000
_cell.length_c   1.000
_cell.angle_alpha   90.00
_cell.angle_beta   90.00
_cell.angle_gamma   90.00
#
_symmetry.space_group_name_H-M   'P 1'
#
loop_
_entity.id
_entity.type
_entity.pdbx_description
1 polymer ?
#
loop_
_entity_poly.entity_id
_entity_poly.type
_entity_poly.pdbx_seq_one_letter_code
_entity_poly.pdbx_strand_id
1 'polypeptide(L)'
;MRASAMDPVDIGGLLGALNMLVIAVGIGATYGGSKMAVSAAAVAAIGILPGIMAGAFVGALADALRRKPVWLRVTVLFGSALLLVLGLAAIGDMFEFAALSSIPTFVAVLALERWTRERDEVIVPLARVR
;
A
#
# COMPACT_ATOMS: atom_id res chain seq x y z
N MET A 1 -0.52 25.61 12.29
CA MET A 1 0.27 25.00 11.20
C MET A 1 -0.66 24.10 10.41
N ARG A 2 -1.00 24.45 9.16
CA ARG A 2 -1.68 23.50 8.27
C ARG A 2 -0.65 22.41 7.98
N ALA A 3 -0.88 21.18 8.42
CA ALA A 3 -0.05 20.06 8.00
C ALA A 3 -0.02 20.11 6.48
N SER A 4 1.18 20.24 5.90
CA SER A 4 1.38 20.15 4.46
C SER A 4 0.72 18.84 4.01
N ALA A 5 -0.32 18.96 3.21
CA ALA A 5 -1.13 17.85 2.79
C ALA A 5 -0.23 16.89 2.00
N MET A 6 0.23 15.78 2.60
CA MET A 6 1.14 14.81 1.95
C MET A 6 0.59 14.38 0.59
N ASP A 7 1.43 14.16 -0.42
CA ASP A 7 0.95 13.78 -1.74
C ASP A 7 0.49 12.30 -1.78
N PRO A 8 -0.40 11.90 -2.70
CA PRO A 8 -0.84 10.50 -2.84
C PRO A 8 0.32 9.52 -3.05
N VAL A 9 1.38 9.97 -3.71
CA VAL A 9 2.62 9.20 -3.92
C VAL A 9 3.36 8.98 -2.60
N ASP A 10 3.49 10.02 -1.78
CA ASP A 10 4.16 9.93 -0.47
C ASP A 10 3.41 9.00 0.47
N ILE A 11 2.08 9.11 0.50
CA ILE A 11 1.25 8.19 1.30
C ILE A 11 1.30 6.78 0.77
N GLY A 12 1.26 6.61 -0.56
CA GLY A 12 1.48 5.33 -1.19
C GLY A 12 2.81 4.70 -0.72
N GLY A 13 3.90 5.47 -0.77
CA GLY A 13 5.22 5.03 -0.32
C GLY A 13 5.25 4.67 1.16
N LEU A 14 4.63 5.48 2.03
CA LEU A 14 4.52 5.21 3.46
C LEU A 14 3.72 3.93 3.74
N LEU A 15 2.58 3.75 3.09
CA LEU A 15 1.77 2.54 3.21
C LEU A 15 2.52 1.31 2.69
N GLY A 16 3.31 1.46 1.62
CA GLY A 16 4.21 0.42 1.12
C GLY A 16 5.28 0.01 2.12
N ALA A 17 5.93 0.98 2.78
CA ALA A 17 6.90 0.72 3.84
C ALA A 17 6.27 0.00 5.04
N LEU A 18 5.10 0.47 5.50
CA LEU A 18 4.36 -0.14 6.60
C LEU A 18 3.91 -1.56 6.25
N ASN A 19 3.42 -1.78 5.03
CA ASN A 19 3.04 -3.11 4.54
C ASN A 19 4.22 -4.08 4.58
N MET A 20 5.40 -3.65 4.12
CA MET A 20 6.60 -4.48 4.18
C MET A 20 7.06 -4.78 5.60
N LEU A 21 6.90 -3.84 6.53
CA LEU A 21 7.21 -4.07 7.93
C LEU A 21 6.28 -5.15 8.53
N VAL A 22 4.99 -5.10 8.22
CA VAL A 22 4.02 -6.13 8.65
C VAL A 22 4.38 -7.50 8.06
N ILE A 23 4.72 -7.56 6.77
CA ILE A 23 5.14 -8.81 6.12
C ILE A 23 6.43 -9.36 6.76
N ALA A 24 7.44 -8.50 6.97
CA ALA A 24 8.70 -8.91 7.58
C ALA A 24 8.52 -9.47 9.01
N VAL A 25 7.67 -8.85 9.81
CA VAL A 25 7.31 -9.33 11.15
C VAL A 25 6.57 -10.66 11.07
N GLY A 26 5.60 -10.80 10.15
CA GLY A 26 4.86 -12.05 9.94
C GLY A 26 5.78 -13.21 9.56
N ILE A 27 6.67 -13.01 8.59
CA ILE A 27 7.66 -14.00 8.17
C ILE A 27 8.58 -14.33 9.36
N GLY A 28 9.12 -13.33 10.06
CA GLY A 28 9.98 -13.54 11.21
C GLY A 28 9.31 -14.36 12.32
N ALA A 29 8.03 -14.09 12.61
CA ALA A 29 7.25 -14.84 13.59
C ALA A 29 7.03 -16.31 13.17
N THR A 30 6.91 -16.56 11.86
CA THR A 30 6.71 -17.92 11.31
C THR A 30 7.94 -18.82 11.53
N TYR A 31 9.15 -18.24 11.46
CA TYR A 31 10.40 -19.00 11.65
C TYR A 31 10.80 -19.20 13.12
N GLY A 32 10.30 -18.37 14.04
CA GLY A 32 10.50 -18.53 15.49
C GLY A 32 11.94 -18.41 16.01
N GLY A 33 12.07 -18.29 17.34
CA GLY A 33 13.34 -18.40 18.06
C GLY A 33 14.41 -17.34 17.75
N SER A 34 15.69 -17.72 17.87
CA SER A 34 16.84 -16.83 17.66
C SER A 34 16.99 -16.30 16.24
N LYS A 35 16.26 -16.88 15.27
CA LYS A 35 16.26 -16.46 13.87
C LYS A 35 15.20 -15.40 13.54
N MET A 36 14.22 -15.16 14.44
CA MET A 36 13.15 -14.19 14.19
C MET A 36 13.68 -12.78 13.88
N ALA A 37 14.59 -12.27 14.71
CA ALA A 37 15.14 -10.93 14.53
C ALA A 37 16.01 -10.81 13.27
N VAL A 38 16.79 -11.85 12.96
CA VAL A 38 17.69 -11.87 11.79
C VAL A 38 16.88 -11.95 10.51
N SER A 39 15.87 -12.83 10.44
CA SER A 39 15.00 -12.98 9.28
C SER A 39 14.13 -11.76 9.05
N ALA A 40 13.53 -11.18 10.10
CA ALA A 40 12.73 -9.95 9.96
C ALA A 40 13.58 -8.76 9.51
N ALA A 41 14.80 -8.59 10.06
CA ALA A 41 15.70 -7.52 9.67
C ALA A 41 16.19 -7.67 8.22
N ALA A 42 16.50 -8.90 7.79
CA ALA A 42 16.93 -9.16 6.41
C ALA A 42 15.79 -8.88 5.41
N VAL A 43 14.57 -9.36 5.69
CA VAL A 43 13.39 -9.11 4.84
C VAL A 43 13.05 -7.62 4.81
N ALA A 44 13.12 -6.93 5.95
CA ALA A 44 12.89 -5.49 6.00
C ALA A 44 13.96 -4.70 5.22
N ALA A 45 15.25 -4.99 5.43
CA ALA A 45 16.34 -4.26 4.78
C ALA A 45 16.29 -4.39 3.26
N ILE A 46 15.96 -5.57 2.74
CA ILE A 46 15.89 -5.85 1.31
C ILE A 46 14.54 -5.41 0.73
N GLY A 47 13.46 -5.61 1.48
CA GLY A 47 12.09 -5.46 1.00
C GLY A 47 11.49 -4.07 1.19
N ILE A 48 12.00 -3.22 2.11
CA ILE A 48 11.45 -1.87 2.34
C ILE A 48 11.51 -1.01 1.08
N LEU A 49 12.65 -0.97 0.37
CA LEU A 49 12.78 -0.13 -0.81
C LEU A 49 11.85 -0.56 -1.96
N PRO A 50 11.80 -1.84 -2.36
CA PRO A 50 10.77 -2.34 -3.29
C PRO A 50 9.35 -2.04 -2.81
N GLY A 51 9.07 -2.19 -1.51
CA GLY A 51 7.77 -1.88 -0.93
C GLY A 51 7.38 -0.41 -1.05
N ILE A 52 8.31 0.50 -0.77
CA ILE A 52 8.12 1.95 -0.94
C ILE A 52 7.83 2.26 -2.41
N MET A 53 8.62 1.72 -3.34
CA MET A 53 8.43 1.95 -4.78
C MET A 53 7.08 1.41 -5.26
N ALA A 54 6.71 0.20 -4.85
CA ALA A 54 5.42 -0.41 -5.14
C ALA A 54 4.27 0.44 -4.58
N GLY A 55 4.38 0.87 -3.33
CA GLY A 55 3.39 1.72 -2.68
C GLY A 55 3.24 3.07 -3.37
N ALA A 56 4.35 3.74 -3.70
CA ALA A 56 4.38 5.01 -4.41
C ALA A 56 3.73 4.89 -5.80
N PHE A 57 3.99 3.79 -6.51
CA PHE A 57 3.35 3.49 -7.80
C PHE A 57 1.83 3.32 -7.66
N VAL A 58 1.36 2.56 -6.66
CA VAL A 58 -0.08 2.41 -6.38
C VAL A 58 -0.69 3.76 -5.97
N GLY A 59 0.05 4.59 -5.23
CA GLY A 59 -0.29 5.98 -4.90
C GLY A 59 -0.51 6.85 -6.15
N ALA A 60 0.42 6.79 -7.09
CA ALA A 60 0.32 7.50 -8.37
C ALA A 60 -0.88 7.01 -9.20
N LEU A 61 -1.14 5.69 -9.21
CA LEU A 61 -2.32 5.12 -9.86
C LEU A 61 -3.62 5.59 -9.20
N ALA A 62 -3.67 5.65 -7.86
CA ALA A 62 -4.84 6.12 -7.14
C ALA A 62 -5.20 7.57 -7.50
N ASP A 63 -4.18 8.44 -7.62
CA ASP A 63 -4.35 9.82 -8.06
C ASP A 63 -4.79 9.93 -9.53
N ALA A 64 -4.14 9.16 -10.42
CA ALA A 64 -4.51 9.12 -11.84
C ALA A 64 -5.97 8.66 -12.07
N LEU A 65 -6.46 7.76 -11.21
CA LEU A 65 -7.81 7.21 -11.27
C LEU A 65 -8.83 7.99 -10.42
N ARG A 66 -8.48 9.13 -9.83
CA ARG A 66 -9.33 9.83 -8.86
C ARG A 66 -10.76 10.13 -9.35
N ARG A 67 -10.92 10.46 -10.64
CA ARG A 67 -12.22 10.79 -11.26
C ARG A 67 -12.98 9.57 -11.82
N LYS A 68 -12.46 8.37 -11.65
CA LYS A 68 -13.05 7.14 -12.19
C LYS A 68 -14.07 6.55 -11.22
N PRO A 69 -15.03 5.74 -11.70
CA PRO A 69 -15.99 5.08 -10.81
C PRO A 69 -15.27 4.15 -9.83
N VAL A 70 -15.83 4.06 -8.61
CA VAL A 70 -15.23 3.34 -7.47
C VAL A 70 -14.87 1.89 -7.84
N TRP A 71 -15.75 1.17 -8.53
CA TRP A 71 -15.50 -0.22 -8.91
C TRP A 71 -14.24 -0.37 -9.78
N LEU A 72 -14.04 0.52 -10.76
CA LEU A 72 -12.89 0.47 -11.65
C LEU A 72 -11.62 0.80 -10.88
N ARG A 73 -11.69 1.81 -10.00
CA ARG A 73 -10.54 2.23 -9.21
C ARG A 73 -10.10 1.14 -8.25
N VAL A 74 -11.03 0.56 -7.48
CA VAL A 74 -10.75 -0.57 -6.58
C VAL A 74 -10.18 -1.74 -7.37
N THR A 75 -10.77 -2.11 -8.51
CA THR A 75 -10.28 -3.24 -9.33
C THR A 75 -8.84 -3.02 -9.81
N VAL A 76 -8.52 -1.82 -10.31
CA VAL A 76 -7.17 -1.52 -10.80
C VAL A 76 -6.15 -1.45 -9.65
N LEU A 77 -6.50 -0.83 -8.52
CA LEU A 77 -5.60 -0.75 -7.37
C LEU A 77 -5.36 -2.12 -6.73
N PHE A 78 -6.40 -2.92 -6.54
CA PHE A 78 -6.26 -4.30 -6.04
C PHE A 78 -5.48 -5.17 -7.02
N GLY A 79 -5.81 -5.11 -8.31
CA GLY A 79 -5.15 -5.90 -9.34
C GLY A 79 -3.67 -5.58 -9.44
N SER A 80 -3.30 -4.29 -9.47
CA SER A 80 -1.90 -3.87 -9.50
C SER A 80 -1.15 -4.26 -8.23
N ALA A 81 -1.75 -4.06 -7.05
CA ALA A 81 -1.13 -4.46 -5.79
C ALA A 81 -0.95 -5.98 -5.68
N LEU A 82 -1.91 -6.77 -6.14
CA LEU A 82 -1.81 -8.24 -6.19
C LEU A 82 -0.70 -8.69 -7.14
N LEU A 83 -0.62 -8.11 -8.34
CA LEU A 83 0.46 -8.41 -9.29
C LEU A 83 1.84 -8.08 -8.70
N LEU A 84 1.96 -6.99 -7.95
CA LEU A 84 3.21 -6.63 -7.26
C LEU A 84 3.56 -7.65 -6.17
N VAL A 85 2.59 -8.07 -5.34
CA VAL A 85 2.81 -9.11 -4.32
C VAL A 85 3.24 -10.43 -4.97
N LEU A 86 2.56 -10.87 -6.03
CA LEU A 86 2.91 -12.09 -6.75
C LEU A 86 4.28 -11.99 -7.42
N GLY A 87 4.61 -10.83 -8.01
CA GLY A 87 5.92 -10.59 -8.62
C GLY A 87 7.05 -10.62 -7.59
N LEU A 88 6.87 -9.98 -6.43
CA LEU A 88 7.85 -10.01 -5.33
C LEU A 88 7.99 -11.41 -4.75
N ALA A 89 6.89 -12.13 -4.55
CA ALA A 89 6.91 -13.52 -4.10
C ALA A 89 7.64 -14.44 -5.09
N ALA A 90 7.45 -14.22 -6.39
CA ALA A 90 8.14 -14.96 -7.44
C ALA A 90 9.66 -14.70 -7.44
N ILE A 91 10.07 -13.44 -7.29
CA ILE A 91 11.49 -13.07 -7.21
C ILE A 91 12.15 -13.64 -5.96
N GLY A 92 11.42 -13.69 -4.84
CA GLY A 92 11.92 -14.20 -3.57
C GLY A 92 11.80 -15.72 -3.40
N ASP A 93 11.21 -16.45 -4.36
CA ASP A 93 10.83 -17.86 -4.23
C ASP A 93 10.03 -18.15 -2.94
N MET A 94 9.07 -17.28 -2.64
CA MET A 94 8.29 -17.22 -1.39
C MET A 94 6.78 -17.22 -1.67
N PHE A 95 6.32 -18.03 -2.63
CA PHE A 95 4.92 -18.07 -3.04
C PHE A 95 3.96 -18.49 -1.92
N GLU A 96 4.41 -19.30 -0.97
CA GLU A 96 3.64 -19.72 0.19
C GLU A 96 3.22 -18.53 1.08
N PHE A 97 3.97 -17.43 1.05
CA PHE A 97 3.66 -16.21 1.80
C PHE A 97 2.80 -15.22 1.00
N ALA A 98 2.57 -15.45 -0.29
CA ALA A 98 1.85 -14.50 -1.15
C ALA A 98 0.41 -14.27 -0.69
N ALA A 99 -0.30 -15.34 -0.33
CA ALA A 99 -1.68 -15.24 0.15
C ALA A 99 -1.77 -14.45 1.47
N LEU A 100 -0.87 -14.72 2.43
CA LEU A 100 -0.80 -14.02 3.71
C LEU A 100 -0.40 -12.55 3.52
N SER A 101 0.56 -12.28 2.64
CA SER A 101 1.05 -10.93 2.33
C SER A 101 0.05 -10.08 1.56
N SER A 102 -0.90 -10.72 0.88
CA SER A 102 -1.98 -10.03 0.16
C SER A 102 -2.95 -9.32 1.10
N ILE A 103 -3.15 -9.84 2.32
CA ILE A 103 -4.09 -9.27 3.30
C ILE A 103 -3.70 -7.84 3.71
N PRO A 104 -2.50 -7.58 4.29
CA PRO A 104 -2.11 -6.21 4.66
C PRO A 104 -1.98 -5.30 3.43
N THR A 105 -1.62 -5.87 2.27
CA THR A 105 -1.58 -5.14 1.00
C THR A 105 -2.96 -4.62 0.59
N PHE A 106 -4.00 -5.44 0.69
CA PHE A 106 -5.38 -5.01 0.40
C PHE A 106 -5.89 -3.99 1.40
N VAL A 107 -5.53 -4.13 2.68
CA VAL A 107 -5.86 -3.11 3.70
C VAL A 107 -5.21 -1.78 3.35
N ALA A 108 -3.93 -1.78 2.94
CA ALA A 108 -3.23 -0.58 2.51
C ALA A 108 -3.89 0.05 1.26
N VAL A 109 -4.31 -0.76 0.29
CA VAL A 109 -5.06 -0.28 -0.89
C VAL A 109 -6.37 0.37 -0.49
N LEU A 110 -7.17 -0.26 0.38
CA LEU A 110 -8.43 0.31 0.87
C LEU A 110 -8.21 1.63 1.64
N ALA A 111 -7.16 1.69 2.46
CA ALA A 111 -6.79 2.90 3.18
C ALA A 111 -6.41 4.04 2.23
N LEU A 112 -5.59 3.76 1.21
CA LEU A 112 -5.19 4.70 0.17
C LEU A 112 -6.39 5.17 -0.66
N GLU A 113 -7.28 4.24 -1.01
CA GLU A 113 -8.50 4.50 -1.76
C GLU A 113 -9.39 5.49 -0.99
N ARG A 114 -9.71 5.16 0.26
CA ARG A 114 -10.51 6.01 1.13
C ARG A 114 -9.88 7.40 1.29
N TRP A 115 -8.59 7.43 1.59
CA TRP A 115 -7.87 8.69 1.83
C TRP A 115 -7.84 9.60 0.59
N THR A 116 -7.63 9.04 -0.60
CA THR A 116 -7.61 9.83 -1.85
C THR A 116 -9.01 10.29 -2.25
N ARG A 117 -10.10 9.59 -1.86
CA ARG A 117 -11.48 10.05 -2.09
C ARG A 117 -11.90 11.18 -1.16
N GLU A 118 -11.58 11.07 0.13
CA GLU A 118 -11.93 12.10 1.12
C GLU A 118 -11.32 13.48 0.77
N ARG A 119 -10.23 13.50 -0.01
CA ARG A 119 -9.65 14.74 -0.56
C ARG A 119 -10.42 15.37 -1.72
N ASP A 120 -11.15 14.58 -2.50
CA ASP A 120 -11.88 15.09 -3.68
C ASP A 120 -13.26 15.68 -3.31
N GLU A 121 -13.79 15.45 -2.10
CA GLU A 121 -15.13 15.90 -1.69
C GLU A 121 -15.27 17.41 -1.32
N VAL A 122 -14.24 18.25 -1.53
CA VAL A 122 -14.30 19.68 -1.19
C VAL A 122 -14.60 20.56 -2.41
N ILE A 123 -15.84 20.52 -2.94
CA ILE A 123 -16.51 21.70 -3.53
C ILE A 123 -18.02 21.57 -3.28
N VAL A 124 -18.49 21.93 -2.09
CA VAL A 124 -19.93 22.23 -1.91
C VAL A 124 -20.14 23.66 -2.39
N PRO A 125 -20.89 23.92 -3.48
CA PRO A 125 -21.28 25.27 -3.82
C PRO A 125 -22.17 25.77 -2.68
N LEU A 126 -21.64 26.65 -1.83
CA LEU A 126 -22.44 27.39 -0.85
C LEU A 126 -23.54 28.08 -1.65
N ALA A 127 -24.77 27.61 -1.51
CA ALA A 127 -25.93 28.23 -2.11
C ALA A 127 -25.96 29.69 -1.62
N ARG A 128 -25.66 30.64 -2.52
CA ARG A 128 -25.83 32.05 -2.23
C ARG A 128 -27.33 32.30 -2.15
N VAL A 129 -27.84 32.42 -0.94
CA VAL A 129 -29.16 32.98 -0.69
C VAL A 129 -29.11 34.42 -1.20
N ARG A 130 -29.90 34.73 -2.23
CA ARG A 130 -30.17 36.09 -2.71
C ARG A 130 -31.38 36.63 -1.98
#